data_AF-A0A7Y3GZZ9-F1
#
_entry.id   AF-A0A7Y3GZZ9-F1
#
_cell.length_a   1.000
_cell.length_b   1.000
_cell.length_c   1.000
_cell.angle_alpha   90.00
_cell.angle_beta   90.00
_cell.angle_gamma   90.00
#
_symmetry.space_group_name_H-M   'P 1'
#
loop_
_entity.id
_entity.type
_entity.pdbx_description
1 polymer ?
#
loop_
_entity_poly.entity_id
_entity_poly.type
_entity_poly.pdbx_seq_one_letter_code
_entity_poly.pdbx_strand_id
1 'polypeptide(L)' 'MAVEVRWDEKICAHAGVCVKSLPQVFKVEDGKFVITPSAASDQEIRATVAKCPSGALTIGGN' A
#
# COMPACT_ATOMS: atom_id res chain seq x y z
N MET A 1 10.83 -2.77 13.44
CA MET A 1 9.86 -1.67 13.37
C MET A 1 8.86 -2.07 12.31
N ALA A 2 7.55 -1.98 12.56
CA ALA A 2 6.54 -2.31 11.57
C ALA A 2 5.96 -1.00 11.04
N VAL A 3 6.12 -0.70 9.76
CA VAL A 3 5.41 0.42 9.14
C VAL A 3 3.90 0.16 9.13
N GLU A 4 3.11 1.11 9.64
CA GLU A 4 1.67 1.12 9.41
C GLU A 4 1.40 1.76 8.06
N VAL A 5 0.58 1.11 7.24
CA VAL A 5 0.14 1.68 5.96
C VAL A 5 -1.35 1.94 6.02
N ARG A 6 -1.73 3.19 5.71
CA ARG A 6 -3.13 3.60 5.57
C ARG A 6 -3.47 3.78 4.11
N TRP A 7 -4.70 3.42 3.78
CA TRP A 7 -5.26 3.54 2.45
C TRP A 7 -6.56 4.35 2.50
N ASP A 8 -6.62 5.39 1.69
CA ASP A 8 -7.78 6.28 1.55
C ASP A 8 -8.50 5.99 0.24
N GLU A 9 -9.62 5.25 0.33
CA GLU A 9 -10.45 4.89 -0.83
C GLU A 9 -10.96 6.11 -1.62
N LYS A 10 -11.20 7.23 -0.93
CA LYS A 10 -11.72 8.48 -1.53
C LYS A 10 -10.71 9.16 -2.45
N ILE A 11 -9.41 8.95 -2.19
CA ILE A 11 -8.30 9.52 -2.97
C ILE A 11 -7.79 8.48 -3.98
N CYS A 12 -8.05 7.20 -3.75
CA CYS A 12 -7.57 6.11 -4.59
C CYS A 12 -8.08 6.22 -6.02
N ALA A 13 -7.17 6.51 -6.97
CA ALA A 13 -7.48 6.55 -8.39
C ALA A 13 -7.58 5.15 -9.04
N HIS A 14 -7.56 4.07 -8.25
CA HIS A 14 -7.59 2.68 -8.72
C HIS A 14 -6.55 2.35 -9.82
N ALA A 15 -5.41 3.05 -9.79
CA ALA A 15 -4.34 2.91 -10.78
C ALA A 15 -3.67 1.51 -10.78
N GLY A 16 -3.91 0.70 -9.75
CA GLY A 16 -3.36 -0.66 -9.64
C GLY A 16 -1.84 -0.72 -9.43
N VAL A 17 -1.16 0.41 -9.24
CA VAL A 17 0.31 0.48 -9.08
C VAL A 17 0.78 -0.22 -7.80
N CYS A 18 0.00 -0.10 -6.71
CA CYS A 18 0.32 -0.73 -5.43
C CYS A 18 0.29 -2.26 -5.51
N VAL A 19 -0.82 -2.82 -5.99
CA VAL A 19 -1.00 -4.28 -6.16
C VAL A 19 -0.06 -4.85 -7.23
N LYS A 20 0.31 -4.09 -8.27
CA LYS A 20 1.30 -4.52 -9.27
C LYS A 20 2.74 -4.47 -8.77
N SER A 21 3.09 -3.47 -7.96
CA SER A 21 4.45 -3.32 -7.45
C SER A 21 4.72 -4.28 -6.30
N LEU A 22 3.79 -4.42 -5.35
CA LEU A 22 3.93 -5.28 -4.18
C LEU A 22 2.63 -6.06 -3.92
N PRO A 23 2.33 -7.11 -4.72
CA PRO A 23 1.13 -7.93 -4.54
C PRO A 23 1.12 -8.72 -3.23
N GLN A 24 2.29 -8.96 -2.64
CA GLN A 24 2.43 -9.64 -1.34
C GLN A 24 1.93 -8.79 -0.17
N VAL A 25 2.02 -7.45 -0.29
CA VAL A 25 1.59 -6.50 0.75
C VAL A 25 0.21 -5.95 0.41
N PHE A 26 0.03 -5.43 -0.80
CA PHE A 26 -1.21 -4.83 -1.27
C PHE A 26 -1.96 -5.85 -2.12
N LYS A 27 -3.04 -6.39 -1.57
CA LYS A 27 -3.90 -7.33 -2.30
C LYS A 27 -5.37 -6.99 -2.13
N VAL A 28 -6.19 -7.38 -3.09
CA VAL A 28 -7.65 -7.28 -2.99
C VAL A 28 -8.17 -8.70 -2.86
N GLU A 29 -8.74 -9.04 -1.71
CA GLU A 29 -9.43 -10.32 -1.47
C GLU A 29 -10.91 -10.06 -1.19
N ASP A 30 -11.79 -10.74 -1.92
CA ASP A 30 -13.25 -10.59 -1.78
C ASP A 30 -13.75 -9.14 -1.85
N GLY A 31 -13.12 -8.33 -2.71
CA GLY A 31 -13.45 -6.90 -2.86
C GLY A 31 -12.98 -6.01 -1.71
N LYS A 32 -12.24 -6.57 -0.74
CA LYS A 32 -11.62 -5.82 0.35
C LYS A 32 -10.15 -5.61 0.07
N PHE A 33 -9.69 -4.37 0.23
CA PHE A 33 -8.27 -4.06 0.15
C PHE A 33 -7.57 -4.52 1.44
N VAL A 34 -6.72 -5.53 1.32
CA VAL A 34 -5.95 -6.11 2.43
C VAL A 34 -4.52 -5.62 2.30
N ILE A 35 -3.99 -5.08 3.41
CA ILE A 35 -2.61 -4.59 3.50
C ILE A 35 -1.87 -5.43 4.53
N THR A 36 -0.83 -6.13 4.10
CA THR A 36 -0.01 -7.00 4.96
C THR A 36 1.43 -6.48 4.97
N PRO A 37 1.75 -5.46 5.78
CA PRO A 37 3.10 -4.88 5.80
C PRO A 37 4.17 -5.89 6.24
N SER A 38 3.80 -6.93 6.99
CA SER A 38 4.71 -8.01 7.37
C SER A 38 5.19 -8.89 6.20
N ALA A 39 4.57 -8.78 5.02
CA ALA A 39 4.91 -9.58 3.86
C ALA A 39 6.08 -9.00 3.03
N ALA A 40 6.56 -7.79 3.34
CA ALA A 40 7.73 -7.19 2.69
C ALA A 40 8.50 -6.30 3.67
N SER A 41 9.67 -5.82 3.23
CA SER A 41 10.47 -4.88 4.03
C SER A 41 9.89 -3.46 3.99
N ASP A 42 10.10 -2.68 5.06
CA ASP A 42 9.64 -1.30 5.17
C ASP A 42 10.09 -0.43 3.99
N GLN A 43 11.29 -0.68 3.46
CA GLN A 43 11.83 0.01 2.29
C GLN A 43 11.00 -0.23 1.02
N GLU A 44 10.60 -1.48 0.76
CA GLU A 44 9.78 -1.81 -0.42
C GLU A 44 8.38 -1.22 -0.32
N ILE A 45 7.82 -1.24 0.88
CA ILE A 45 6.53 -0.63 1.18
C ILE A 45 6.62 0.87 0.93
N ARG A 46 7.62 1.55 1.50
CA ARG A 46 7.87 2.99 1.29
C ARG A 46 8.04 3.33 -0.19
N ALA A 47 8.82 2.54 -0.93
CA ALA A 47 9.00 2.72 -2.36
C ALA A 47 7.69 2.56 -3.15
N THR A 48 6.84 1.60 -2.75
CA THR A 48 5.54 1.38 -3.40
C THR A 48 4.53 2.48 -3.08
N VAL A 49 4.49 2.93 -1.83
CA VAL A 49 3.65 4.05 -1.42
C VAL A 49 4.06 5.33 -2.15
N ALA A 50 5.36 5.59 -2.29
CA ALA A 50 5.88 6.73 -3.06
C ALA A 50 5.54 6.66 -4.57
N LYS A 51 5.29 5.47 -5.12
CA LYS A 51 4.81 5.29 -6.50
C LYS A 51 3.32 5.55 -6.67
N CYS A 52 2.56 5.73 -5.59
CA CYS A 52 1.13 6.01 -5.67
C CYS A 52 0.91 7.42 -6.28
N PRO A 53 0.40 7.55 -7.52
CA PRO A 53 0.28 8.85 -8.17
C PRO A 53 -0.82 9.71 -7.54
N SER A 54 -1.82 9.09 -6.90
CA SER A 54 -2.90 9.79 -6.24
C SER A 54 -2.59 10.19 -4.80
N GLY A 55 -1.51 9.66 -4.20
CA GLY A 55 -1.22 9.87 -2.79
C GLY A 55 -2.23 9.22 -1.84
N ALA A 56 -3.01 8.25 -2.31
CA ALA A 56 -4.02 7.54 -1.52
C ALA A 56 -3.44 6.57 -0.48
N LEU A 57 -2.15 6.29 -0.57
CA LEU A 57 -1.43 5.46 0.38
C LEU A 57 -0.54 6.36 1.24
N THR A 58 -0.65 6.20 2.55
CA THR A 58 0.18 6.91 3.53
C THR A 58 0.85 5.93 4.48
N ILE A 59 2.03 6.29 4.96
CA ILE A 59 2.87 5.47 5.82
C ILE A 59 2.96 6.15 7.18
N GLY A 60 2.37 5.52 8.20
CA GLY A 60 2.49 5.90 9.60
C GLY A 60 3.66 5.16 10.20
N GLY A 61 4.79 5.85 10.38
CA GLY A 61 5.94 5.31 11.10
C GLY A 61 6.68 6.47 11.73
N ASN A 62 6.61 6.56 13.06
CA ASN A 62 7.49 7.39 13.88
C ASN A 62 8.78 6.61 14.14
#